data_AF-F1VUW7-F1
#
_entry.id   AF-F1VUW7-F1
#
_cell.length_a   1.000
_cell.length_b   1.000
_cell.length_c   1.000
_cell.angle_alpha   90.00
_cell.angle_beta   90.00
_cell.angle_gamma   90.00
#
_symmetry.space_group_name_H-M   'P 1'
#
loop_
_entity.id
_entity.type
_entity.pdbx_description
1 polymer ?
#
loop_
_entity_poly.entity_id
_entity_poly.type
_entity_poly.pdbx_seq_one_letter_code
_entity_poly.pdbx_strand_id
1 'polypeptide(L)' 'MHLIEKTEARIDRFDARLLEGLAGEKNTLALLQTLPGVDLIGAAMQLVEIDTDMVDFCSADRLAFWVGICPGNNGLL' A
#
# COMPACT_ATOMS: atom_id res chain seq x y z
N MET A 1 18.00 -10.54 24.69
CA MET A 1 18.37 -10.75 23.27
C MET A 1 17.33 -11.55 22.47
N HIS A 2 16.32 -12.18 23.08
CA HIS A 2 15.35 -13.04 22.36
C HIS A 2 14.04 -12.36 21.91
N LEU A 3 13.73 -11.16 22.42
CA LEU A 3 12.46 -10.48 22.13
C LEU A 3 12.42 -9.86 20.72
N ILE A 4 13.56 -9.32 20.27
CA ILE A 4 13.69 -8.74 18.93
C ILE A 4 13.48 -9.82 17.88
N GLU A 5 14.20 -10.94 17.99
CA GLU A 5 14.07 -12.12 17.12
C GLU A 5 12.61 -12.63 17.05
N LYS A 6 11.94 -12.72 18.21
CA LYS A 6 10.53 -13.13 18.27
C LYS A 6 9.60 -12.12 17.59
N THR A 7 9.94 -10.84 17.62
CA THR A 7 9.14 -9.78 17.00
C THR A 7 9.34 -9.76 15.49
N GLU A 8 10.58 -9.88 15.03
CA GLU A 8 10.93 -10.01 13.61
C GLU A 8 10.23 -11.22 12.98
N ALA A 9 10.31 -12.40 13.62
CA ALA A 9 9.61 -13.59 13.13
C ALA A 9 8.07 -13.43 13.06
N ARG A 10 7.50 -12.54 13.88
CA ARG A 10 6.07 -12.22 13.80
C ARG A 10 5.76 -11.30 12.63
N ILE A 11 6.64 -10.33 12.35
CA ILE A 11 6.52 -9.43 11.19
C ILE A 11 6.58 -10.26 9.91
N ASP A 12 7.60 -11.13 9.76
CA ASP A 12 7.75 -12.00 8.59
C ASP A 12 6.52 -12.88 8.35
N ARG A 13 5.92 -13.40 9.44
CA ARG A 13 4.68 -14.18 9.36
C ARG A 13 3.50 -13.35 8.87
N PHE A 14 3.40 -12.09 9.28
CA PHE A 14 2.32 -11.21 8.82
C PHE A 14 2.52 -10.83 7.35
N ASP A 15 3.75 -10.51 6.95
CA ASP A 15 4.11 -10.21 5.57
C ASP A 15 3.77 -11.38 4.64
N ALA A 16 4.13 -12.60 5.02
CA ALA A 16 3.79 -13.79 4.24
C ALA A 16 2.28 -13.97 4.07
N ARG A 17 1.50 -13.78 5.15
CA ARG A 17 0.04 -13.91 5.11
C ARG A 17 -0.63 -12.81 4.29
N LEU A 18 -0.10 -11.59 4.35
CA LEU A 18 -0.56 -10.47 3.55
C LEU A 18 -0.39 -10.77 2.06
N LEU A 19 0.81 -11.20 1.66
CA LEU A 19 1.11 -11.53 0.26
C LEU A 19 0.33 -12.75 -0.24
N GLU A 20 0.09 -13.74 0.61
CA GLU A 20 -0.78 -14.87 0.27
C GLU A 20 -2.21 -14.42 -0.03
N GLY A 21 -2.76 -13.51 0.80
CA GLY A 21 -4.09 -12.93 0.57
C GLY A 21 -4.20 -12.10 -0.71
N LEU A 22 -3.09 -11.54 -1.18
CA LEU A 22 -3.01 -10.71 -2.38
C LEU A 22 -2.47 -11.46 -3.61
N ALA A 23 -2.45 -12.80 -3.59
CA ALA A 23 -1.90 -13.60 -4.69
C ALA A 23 -2.57 -13.33 -6.06
N GLY A 24 -3.82 -12.84 -6.08
CA GLY A 24 -4.55 -12.42 -7.28
C GLY A 24 -4.13 -11.05 -7.83
N GLU A 25 -3.50 -10.21 -7.01
CA GLU A 25 -3.26 -8.79 -7.28
C GLU A 25 -1.85 -8.48 -7.78
N LYS A 26 -1.15 -9.46 -8.33
CA LYS A 26 0.27 -9.34 -8.73
C LYS A 26 0.54 -8.15 -9.65
N ASN A 27 -0.37 -7.88 -10.58
CA ASN A 27 -0.23 -6.77 -11.52
C ASN A 27 -0.39 -5.42 -10.81
N THR A 28 -1.39 -5.32 -9.92
CA THR A 28 -1.65 -4.13 -9.10
C THR A 28 -0.46 -3.81 -8.19
N LEU A 29 0.10 -4.83 -7.54
CA LEU A 29 1.32 -4.70 -6.72
C LEU A 29 2.51 -4.23 -7.56
N ALA A 30 2.73 -4.84 -8.74
CA ALA A 30 3.82 -4.46 -9.62
C ALA A 30 3.71 -2.99 -10.10
N LEU A 31 2.49 -2.51 -10.35
CA LEU A 31 2.24 -1.12 -10.71
C LEU A 31 2.58 -0.17 -9.55
N LEU A 32 2.14 -0.47 -8.33
CA LEU A 32 2.44 0.34 -7.15
C LEU A 32 3.94 0.43 -6.86
N GLN A 33 4.68 -0.66 -7.12
CA GLN A 33 6.15 -0.68 -6.97
C GLN A 33 6.90 0.19 -8.00
N THR A 34 6.22 0.74 -9.00
CA THR A 34 6.83 1.74 -9.90
C THR A 34 6.98 3.11 -9.23
N LEU A 35 6.30 3.33 -8.10
CA LEU A 35 6.42 4.55 -7.30
C LEU A 35 7.78 4.57 -6.57
N PRO A 36 8.50 5.71 -6.57
CA PRO A 36 9.77 5.82 -5.86
C PRO A 36 9.62 5.51 -4.36
N GLY A 37 10.44 4.59 -3.85
CA GLY A 37 10.45 4.21 -2.44
C GLY A 37 9.37 3.21 -2.01
N VAL A 38 8.59 2.65 -2.95
CA VAL A 38 7.58 1.63 -2.67
C VAL A 38 8.13 0.24 -2.99
N ASP A 39 8.33 -0.58 -1.95
CA ASP A 39 8.66 -2.00 -2.09
C ASP A 39 7.39 -2.87 -2.11
N LEU A 40 7.56 -4.20 -2.17
CA LEU A 40 6.43 -5.12 -2.29
C LEU A 40 5.48 -5.06 -1.08
N ILE A 41 6.03 -4.94 0.13
CA ILE A 41 5.24 -4.86 1.36
C ILE A 41 4.54 -3.50 1.44
N GLY A 42 5.24 -2.42 1.08
CA GLY A 42 4.66 -1.08 0.96
C GLY A 42 3.51 -1.03 -0.05
N ALA A 43 3.66 -1.67 -1.21
CA ALA A 43 2.60 -1.79 -2.21
C ALA A 43 1.41 -2.60 -1.68
N ALA A 44 1.67 -3.72 -1.00
CA ALA A 44 0.64 -4.57 -0.43
C ALA A 44 -0.16 -3.86 0.68
N MET A 45 0.50 -3.12 1.56
CA MET A 45 -0.18 -2.34 2.60
C MET A 45 -1.05 -1.24 1.99
N GLN A 46 -0.53 -0.49 1.00
CA GLN A 46 -1.32 0.53 0.31
C GLN A 46 -2.55 -0.07 -0.37
N LEU A 47 -2.40 -1.20 -1.06
CA LEU A 47 -3.50 -1.85 -1.75
C LEU A 47 -4.62 -2.29 -0.79
N VAL A 48 -4.27 -2.79 0.40
CA VAL A 48 -5.25 -3.16 1.42
C VAL A 48 -5.97 -1.94 2.01
N GLU A 49 -5.32 -0.78 2.07
CA GLU A 49 -5.93 0.46 2.57
C GLU A 49 -6.88 1.11 1.57
N ILE A 50 -6.57 1.03 0.27
CA ILE A 50 -7.32 1.74 -0.78
C ILE A 50 -8.37 0.86 -1.48
N ASP A 51 -8.27 -0.46 -1.30
CA ASP A 51 -8.99 -1.50 -2.04
C ASP A 51 -8.72 -1.44 -3.57
N THR A 52 -9.01 -2.54 -4.26
CA THR A 52 -8.86 -2.67 -5.72
C THR A 52 -9.97 -1.97 -6.50
N ASP A 53 -11.16 -1.84 -5.92
CA ASP A 53 -12.35 -1.38 -6.63
C ASP A 53 -12.42 0.15 -6.78
N MET A 54 -11.56 0.93 -6.10
CA MET A 54 -11.51 2.43 -6.12
C MET A 54 -12.87 3.15 -5.90
N VAL A 55 -13.95 2.43 -5.54
CA VAL A 55 -15.32 2.95 -5.45
C VAL A 55 -15.40 4.10 -4.45
N ASP A 56 -14.74 3.96 -3.31
CA ASP A 56 -14.73 4.97 -2.26
C ASP A 56 -13.91 6.22 -2.64
N PHE A 57 -12.94 6.09 -3.57
CA PHE A 57 -12.11 7.20 -4.00
C PHE A 57 -12.65 7.91 -5.25
N CYS A 58 -13.46 7.27 -6.09
CA CYS A 58 -14.04 7.82 -7.34
C CYS A 58 -13.05 8.32 -8.41
N SER A 59 -11.86 8.82 -8.05
CA SER A 59 -10.80 9.27 -8.95
C SER A 59 -9.41 9.21 -8.28
N ALA A 60 -8.37 9.11 -9.10
CA ALA A 60 -6.98 9.15 -8.65
C ALA A 60 -6.63 10.45 -7.88
N ASP A 61 -7.23 11.59 -8.26
CA ASP A 61 -6.99 12.88 -7.58
C ASP A 61 -7.50 12.88 -6.14
N ARG A 62 -8.65 12.26 -5.87
CA ARG A 62 -9.17 12.14 -4.50
C ARG A 62 -8.34 11.18 -3.65
N LEU A 63 -7.84 10.10 -4.26
CA LEU A 63 -6.89 9.22 -3.59
C LEU A 63 -5.59 9.98 -3.25
N ALA A 64 -5.03 10.72 -4.20
CA ALA A 64 -3.81 11.50 -3.98
C ALA A 64 -3.98 12.58 -2.88
N PHE A 65 -5.17 13.16 -2.78
CA PHE A 65 -5.55 14.05 -1.68
C PHE A 65 -5.58 13.33 -0.33
N TRP A 66 -6.14 12.11 -0.27
CA TRP A 66 -6.19 11.31 0.96
C TRP A 66 -4.81 10.86 1.44
N VAL A 67 -3.95 10.38 0.53
CA VAL A 67 -2.57 9.93 0.88
C VAL A 67 -1.66 11.11 1.23
N GLY A 68 -2.09 12.36 1.01
CA GLY A 68 -1.30 13.56 1.33
C GLY A 68 -0.09 13.77 0.42
N ILE A 69 -0.09 13.14 -0.77
CA ILE A 69 1.03 13.16 -1.73
C ILE A 69 0.94 14.32 -2.72
N CYS A 70 -0.11 15.15 -2.71
CA CYS A 70 -0.21 16.29 -3.63
C CYS A 70 0.73 17.46 -3.25
N PRO A 71 1.77 17.79 -4.05
CA PRO A 71 2.48 19.04 -3.96
C PRO A 71 1.86 20.01 -4.98
N GLY A 72 0.72 20.61 -4.64
CA GLY A 72 0.12 21.70 -5.42
C GLY A 72 -1.10 21.31 -6.26
N ASN A 73 -2.28 21.57 -5.70
CA ASN A 73 -3.40 22.09 -6.47
C ASN A 73 -3.93 23.31 -5.71
N ASN A 74 -3.48 24.51 -6.11
CA ASN A 74 -4.25 25.72 -5.87
C ASN A 74 -5.50 25.63 -6.74
N GLY A 75 -6.60 25.15 -6.18
CA GLY A 75 -7.87 24.99 -6.88
C GLY A 75 -9.05 25.27 -5.97
N LEU A 76 -9.29 26.56 -5.73
CA LEU A 76 -10.57 27.15 -5.29
C LEU A 76 -11.20 26.59 -4.01
N LEU A 77 -10.77 27.14 -2.87
CA LEU A 77 -11.67 27.89 -1.98
C LEU A 77 -11.14 29.32 -1.86
#